data_AF-A0A165SPS6-F1
#
_entry.id   AF-A0A165SPS6-F1
#
_cell.length_a   1.000
_cell.length_b   1.000
_cell.length_c   1.000
_cell.angle_alpha   90.00
_cell.angle_beta   90.00
_cell.angle_gamma   90.00
#
_symmetry.space_group_name_H-M   'P 1'
#
loop_
_entity.id
_entity.type
_entity.pdbx_description
1 polymer ?
#
loop_
_entity_poly.entity_id
_entity_poly.type
_entity_poly.pdbx_seq_one_letter_code
_entity_poly.pdbx_strand_id
1 'polypeptide(L)'
;MDIYICRHTDPEEEEEEEEEQAPALIAACFRHLRVFHNLRRLTLMTDSCIVLDDEILEELAMSWPRLEHLQLSSSAEYPWMTSTATTLEGLAHLARYCPSLSFLAIDVDTSHADVSPHSKPGGGYCNRALWAIEFGQSRAEGNPAKIAAFLFAIFPNLRWIAHTRAGET
;
A
#
# COMPACT_ATOMS: atom_id res chain seq x y z
N MET A 1 24.48 56.56 -10.13
CA MET A 1 24.43 56.81 -8.67
C MET A 1 23.09 56.26 -8.26
N ASP A 2 23.07 54.95 -8.04
CA ASP A 2 21.87 54.13 -8.01
C ASP A 2 21.73 53.59 -6.60
N ILE A 3 20.64 53.99 -5.95
CA ILE A 3 20.35 53.61 -4.57
C ILE A 3 19.64 52.26 -4.63
N TYR A 4 20.39 51.19 -4.36
CA TYR A 4 19.83 49.89 -4.02
C TYR A 4 19.17 49.99 -2.64
N ILE A 5 17.85 49.88 -2.59
CA ILE A 5 17.14 49.65 -1.32
C ILE A 5 17.27 48.14 -1.05
N CYS A 6 18.29 47.79 -0.29
CA CYS A 6 18.39 46.50 0.38
C CYS A 6 17.21 46.43 1.35
N ARG A 7 16.17 45.64 1.04
CA ARG A 7 15.20 45.26 2.07
C ARG A 7 15.95 44.35 3.03
N HIS A 8 16.27 44.93 4.19
CA HIS A 8 16.63 44.18 5.38
C HIS A 8 15.41 43.30 5.70
N THR A 9 15.47 42.04 5.30
CA THR A 9 14.60 41.01 5.86
C THR A 9 15.29 40.56 7.14
N ASP A 10 14.61 40.72 8.28
CA ASP A 10 15.02 40.17 9.56
C ASP A 10 15.31 38.66 9.43
N PRO A 11 16.34 38.12 10.11
CA PRO A 11 16.68 36.70 10.03
C PRO A 11 15.92 35.83 11.05
N GLU A 12 14.78 36.28 11.59
CA GLU A 12 14.03 35.56 12.65
C GLU A 12 12.53 35.46 12.37
N GLU A 13 12.16 35.22 11.11
CA GLU A 13 10.90 34.54 10.80
C GLU A 13 11.28 33.20 10.17
N GLU A 14 11.78 32.29 11.03
CA GLU A 14 11.55 30.86 10.83
C GLU A 14 10.02 30.70 10.86
N GLU A 15 9.39 30.82 9.69
CA GLU A 15 8.10 30.22 9.46
C GLU A 15 8.30 28.73 9.75
N GLU A 16 8.01 28.34 11.00
CA GLU A 16 7.61 27.00 11.36
C GLU A 16 6.45 26.68 10.43
N GLU A 17 6.76 26.13 9.24
CA GLU A 17 5.81 25.39 8.44
C GLU A 17 5.30 24.30 9.39
N GLU A 18 4.19 24.58 10.07
CA GLU A 18 3.40 23.59 10.78
C GLU A 18 3.25 22.45 9.78
N GLU A 19 3.94 21.32 10.02
CA GLU A 19 3.76 20.08 9.28
C GLU A 19 2.28 19.74 9.41
N GLU A 20 1.46 20.26 8.49
CA GLU A 20 0.04 20.02 8.42
C GLU A 20 -0.09 18.53 8.13
N GLN A 21 -0.23 17.78 9.22
CA GLN A 21 -0.15 16.34 9.22
C GLN A 21 -1.32 15.85 8.37
N ALA A 22 -1.02 15.49 7.13
CA ALA A 22 -2.03 15.12 6.15
C ALA A 22 -2.98 14.08 6.78
N PRO A 23 -4.31 14.22 6.60
CA PRO A 23 -5.23 13.25 7.14
C PRO A 23 -4.83 11.85 6.67
N ALA A 24 -4.77 10.91 7.62
CA ALA A 24 -4.39 9.52 7.36
C ALA A 24 -5.57 8.59 7.72
N LEU A 25 -5.95 7.74 6.78
CA LEU A 25 -6.83 6.61 7.06
C LEU A 25 -6.03 5.53 7.77
N ILE A 26 -6.17 5.53 9.09
CA ILE A 26 -5.54 4.54 9.98
C ILE A 26 -6.42 3.29 10.14
N ALA A 27 -5.83 2.24 10.70
CA ALA A 27 -6.46 0.99 11.12
C ALA A 27 -7.92 1.11 11.61
N ALA A 28 -8.16 2.12 12.45
CA ALA A 28 -9.45 2.36 13.10
C ALA A 28 -10.59 2.54 12.10
N CYS A 29 -10.33 3.17 10.94
CA CYS A 29 -11.32 3.41 9.90
C CYS A 29 -11.84 2.11 9.29
N PHE A 30 -10.98 1.08 9.16
CA PHE A 30 -11.36 -0.19 8.56
C PHE A 30 -12.09 -1.13 9.54
N ARG A 31 -12.07 -0.86 10.84
CA ARG A 31 -12.75 -1.71 11.86
C ARG A 31 -14.22 -1.89 11.57
N HIS A 32 -14.90 -0.82 11.15
CA HIS A 32 -16.34 -0.86 10.84
C HIS A 32 -16.66 -1.66 9.58
N LEU A 33 -15.72 -1.74 8.63
CA LEU A 33 -15.91 -2.48 7.38
C LEU A 33 -15.84 -4.01 7.58
N ARG A 34 -15.34 -4.47 8.73
CA ARG A 34 -15.18 -5.91 9.04
C ARG A 34 -16.50 -6.66 9.18
N VAL A 35 -17.61 -5.95 9.45
CA VAL A 35 -18.94 -6.56 9.57
C VAL A 35 -19.45 -7.14 8.25
N PHE A 36 -18.89 -6.73 7.12
CA PHE A 36 -19.33 -7.15 5.80
C PHE A 36 -18.65 -8.46 5.36
N HIS A 37 -18.97 -9.58 5.99
CA HIS A 37 -18.37 -10.89 5.66
C HIS A 37 -18.62 -11.40 4.23
N ASN A 38 -19.59 -10.80 3.52
CA ASN A 38 -19.89 -11.10 2.13
C ASN A 38 -19.32 -10.05 1.16
N LEU A 39 -18.43 -9.16 1.62
CA LEU A 39 -17.80 -8.17 0.76
C LEU A 39 -16.99 -8.86 -0.33
N ARG A 40 -17.33 -8.56 -1.60
CA ARG A 40 -16.63 -9.09 -2.78
C ARG A 40 -15.73 -8.04 -3.43
N ARG A 41 -16.09 -6.77 -3.34
CA ARG A 41 -15.32 -5.66 -3.92
C ARG A 41 -15.21 -4.53 -2.93
N LEU A 42 -14.00 -4.05 -2.71
CA LEU A 42 -13.72 -2.82 -2.00
C LEU A 42 -12.82 -1.96 -2.88
N THR A 43 -13.28 -0.76 -3.19
CA THR A 43 -12.50 0.28 -3.86
C THR A 43 -12.56 1.51 -2.98
N LEU A 44 -11.41 1.95 -2.50
CA LEU A 44 -11.25 3.14 -1.70
C LEU A 44 -10.20 4.02 -2.37
N MET A 45 -10.63 5.21 -2.78
CA MET A 45 -9.79 6.24 -3.38
C MET A 45 -9.88 7.47 -2.51
N THR A 46 -8.74 7.99 -2.08
CA THR A 46 -8.69 9.13 -1.16
C THR A 46 -7.48 10.01 -1.45
N ASP A 47 -7.57 11.28 -1.08
CA ASP A 47 -6.48 12.24 -0.98
C ASP A 47 -5.67 12.08 0.33
N SER A 48 -6.12 11.23 1.24
CA SER A 48 -5.46 10.92 2.51
C SER A 48 -4.46 9.78 2.37
N CYS A 49 -3.42 9.75 3.20
CA CYS A 49 -2.52 8.59 3.28
C CYS A 49 -3.30 7.36 3.79
N ILE A 50 -3.04 6.17 3.24
CA ILE A 50 -3.61 4.92 3.74
C ILE A 50 -2.52 4.20 4.53
N VAL A 51 -2.69 4.10 5.85
CA VAL A 51 -1.68 3.51 6.74
C VAL A 51 -2.18 2.17 7.24
N LEU A 52 -1.62 1.10 6.66
CA LEU A 52 -1.87 -0.29 7.01
C LEU A 52 -0.55 -0.99 7.32
N ASP A 53 -0.54 -1.82 8.35
CA ASP A 53 0.49 -2.81 8.64
C ASP A 53 -0.02 -4.23 8.30
N ASP A 54 0.87 -5.21 8.43
CA ASP A 54 0.59 -6.62 8.12
C ASP A 54 -0.49 -7.20 9.05
N GLU A 55 -0.49 -6.83 10.34
CA GLU A 55 -1.48 -7.28 11.32
C GLU A 55 -2.90 -6.80 10.98
N ILE A 56 -3.06 -5.53 10.63
CA ILE A 56 -4.35 -4.98 10.21
C ILE A 56 -4.80 -5.65 8.92
N LEU A 57 -3.89 -5.82 7.95
CA LEU A 57 -4.22 -6.46 6.68
C LEU A 57 -4.67 -7.91 6.89
N GLU A 58 -4.05 -8.64 7.83
CA GLU A 58 -4.50 -9.97 8.23
C GLU A 58 -5.94 -9.94 8.77
N GLU A 59 -6.23 -9.04 9.71
CA GLU A 59 -7.56 -8.90 10.29
C GLU A 59 -8.64 -8.58 9.23
N LEU A 60 -8.31 -7.75 8.24
CA LEU A 60 -9.20 -7.43 7.13
C LEU A 60 -9.40 -8.64 6.20
N ALA A 61 -8.32 -9.34 5.85
CA ALA A 61 -8.37 -10.53 5.02
C ALA A 61 -9.25 -11.63 5.64
N MET A 62 -9.12 -11.86 6.95
CA MET A 62 -9.97 -12.80 7.70
C MET A 62 -11.44 -12.36 7.74
N SER A 63 -11.70 -11.06 7.77
CA SER A 63 -13.06 -10.51 7.81
C SER A 63 -13.79 -10.63 6.47
N TRP A 64 -13.06 -10.67 5.35
CA TRP A 64 -13.62 -10.69 3.99
C TRP A 64 -13.21 -11.92 3.17
N PRO A 65 -13.63 -13.13 3.58
CA PRO A 65 -13.21 -14.38 2.92
C PRO A 65 -13.73 -14.54 1.48
N ARG A 66 -14.70 -13.70 1.06
CA ARG A 66 -15.29 -13.67 -0.28
C ARG A 66 -14.76 -12.53 -1.15
N LEU A 67 -13.71 -11.84 -0.71
CA LEU A 67 -13.15 -10.71 -1.45
C LEU A 67 -12.58 -11.18 -2.80
N GLU A 68 -12.94 -10.46 -3.85
CA GLU A 68 -12.54 -10.68 -5.25
C GLU A 68 -11.74 -9.53 -5.81
N HIS A 69 -11.95 -8.33 -5.29
CA HIS A 69 -11.31 -7.10 -5.74
C HIS A 69 -11.03 -6.22 -4.53
N LEU A 70 -9.77 -5.84 -4.35
CA LEU A 70 -9.33 -4.88 -3.36
C LEU A 70 -8.54 -3.79 -4.06
N GLN A 71 -8.98 -2.55 -3.93
CA GLN A 71 -8.25 -1.39 -4.39
C GLN A 71 -8.24 -0.34 -3.28
N LEU A 72 -7.04 -0.03 -2.80
CA LEU A 72 -6.76 1.01 -1.82
C LEU A 72 -5.77 1.97 -2.48
N SER A 73 -6.28 3.10 -2.95
CA SER A 73 -5.50 4.10 -3.70
C SER A 73 -5.47 5.41 -2.93
N SER A 74 -4.27 5.85 -2.58
CA SER A 74 -4.03 7.19 -2.08
C SER A 74 -3.52 8.09 -3.21
N SER A 75 -4.03 9.32 -3.22
CA SER A 75 -3.58 10.43 -4.06
C SER A 75 -3.00 11.57 -3.22
N ALA A 76 -2.59 11.26 -1.98
CA ALA A 76 -1.93 12.21 -1.09
C ALA A 76 -0.76 12.89 -1.81
N GLU A 77 -0.61 14.20 -1.58
CA GLU A 77 0.38 15.04 -2.26
C GLU A 77 1.82 14.69 -1.82
N TYR A 78 1.96 14.15 -0.59
CA TYR A 78 3.25 13.79 0.02
C TYR A 78 3.26 12.33 0.52
N PRO A 79 3.10 11.33 -0.35
CA PRO A 79 2.95 9.92 0.06
C PRO A 79 4.22 9.35 0.71
N TRP A 80 5.38 9.98 0.48
CA TRP A 80 6.65 9.59 1.10
C TRP A 80 6.78 10.00 2.57
N MET A 81 5.98 10.95 3.05
CA MET A 81 6.00 11.33 4.48
C MET A 81 5.31 10.28 5.35
N THR A 82 4.49 9.40 4.78
CA THR A 82 3.82 8.31 5.50
C THR A 82 4.02 7.01 4.73
N SER A 83 5.15 6.35 4.96
CA SER A 83 5.40 5.03 4.35
C SER A 83 4.33 4.03 4.78
N THR A 84 3.84 3.25 3.83
CA THR A 84 3.07 2.03 4.14
C THR A 84 3.92 1.11 5.02
N ALA A 85 3.30 0.46 6.00
CA ALA A 85 3.91 -0.58 6.81
C ALA A 85 3.53 -1.98 6.31
N THR A 86 2.70 -2.06 5.27
CA THR A 86 2.30 -3.33 4.64
C THR A 86 3.47 -3.86 3.84
N THR A 87 3.95 -5.04 4.20
CA THR A 87 5.06 -5.70 3.52
C THR A 87 4.56 -6.75 2.52
N LEU A 88 5.49 -7.42 1.84
CA LEU A 88 5.18 -8.60 1.04
C LEU A 88 4.55 -9.72 1.90
N GLU A 89 4.97 -9.90 3.16
CA GLU A 89 4.36 -10.89 4.06
C GLU A 89 2.91 -10.54 4.38
N GLY A 90 2.60 -9.25 4.51
CA GLY A 90 1.22 -8.73 4.57
C GLY A 90 0.33 -9.28 3.46
N LEU A 91 0.82 -9.27 2.22
CA LEU A 91 0.07 -9.78 1.06
C LEU A 91 -0.22 -11.28 1.15
N ALA A 92 0.60 -12.04 1.87
CA ALA A 92 0.38 -13.47 2.04
C ALA A 92 -0.88 -13.76 2.87
N HIS A 93 -1.29 -12.86 3.78
CA HIS A 93 -2.55 -13.00 4.50
C HIS A 93 -3.75 -12.92 3.53
N LEU A 94 -3.71 -12.02 2.54
CA LEU A 94 -4.71 -11.97 1.47
C LEU A 94 -4.70 -13.27 0.64
N ALA A 95 -3.52 -13.79 0.31
CA ALA A 95 -3.41 -15.05 -0.41
C ALA A 95 -4.01 -16.23 0.36
N ARG A 96 -3.90 -16.21 1.69
CA ARG A 96 -4.40 -17.25 2.60
C ARG A 96 -5.91 -17.17 2.85
N TYR A 97 -6.42 -15.98 3.16
CA TYR A 97 -7.80 -15.83 3.66
C TYR A 97 -8.80 -15.39 2.59
N CYS A 98 -8.34 -14.82 1.47
CA CYS A 98 -9.19 -14.36 0.37
C CYS A 98 -8.97 -15.21 -0.90
N PRO A 99 -9.44 -16.47 -0.96
CA PRO A 99 -9.13 -17.39 -2.06
C PRO A 99 -9.71 -16.98 -3.42
N SER A 100 -10.69 -16.06 -3.45
CA SER A 100 -11.32 -15.55 -4.67
C SER A 100 -10.74 -14.21 -5.14
N LEU A 101 -9.76 -13.64 -4.41
CA LEU A 101 -9.17 -12.35 -4.75
C LEU A 101 -8.51 -12.46 -6.12
N SER A 102 -8.99 -11.66 -7.07
CA SER A 102 -8.59 -11.70 -8.48
C SER A 102 -7.80 -10.46 -8.91
N PHE A 103 -8.01 -9.34 -8.22
CA PHE A 103 -7.35 -8.06 -8.45
C PHE A 103 -6.98 -7.42 -7.12
N LEU A 104 -5.76 -6.87 -7.05
CA LEU A 104 -5.25 -6.16 -5.88
C LEU A 104 -4.55 -4.86 -6.31
N ALA A 105 -4.93 -3.74 -5.72
CA ALA A 105 -4.19 -2.49 -5.80
C ALA A 105 -3.98 -1.96 -4.38
N ILE A 106 -2.73 -1.85 -3.93
CA ILE A 106 -2.37 -1.44 -2.57
C ILE A 106 -0.92 -0.95 -2.51
N ASP A 107 -0.61 -0.05 -1.58
CA ASP A 107 0.76 0.33 -1.25
C ASP A 107 1.47 -0.77 -0.47
N VAL A 108 2.67 -1.15 -0.95
CA VAL A 108 3.50 -2.19 -0.32
C VAL A 108 4.92 -1.70 -0.16
N ASP A 109 5.46 -1.85 1.05
CA ASP A 109 6.87 -1.69 1.33
C ASP A 109 7.60 -2.96 0.88
N THR A 110 8.51 -2.77 -0.06
CA THR A 110 9.33 -3.84 -0.64
C THR A 110 10.82 -3.69 -0.31
N SER A 111 11.19 -2.69 0.49
CA SER A 111 12.59 -2.41 0.87
C SER A 111 13.27 -3.62 1.52
N HIS A 112 12.51 -4.41 2.29
CA HIS A 112 12.97 -5.58 3.02
C HIS A 112 12.58 -6.92 2.37
N ALA A 113 12.40 -6.97 1.05
CA ALA A 113 12.08 -8.21 0.32
C ALA A 113 13.22 -9.26 0.42
N ASP A 114 13.31 -9.99 1.54
CA ASP A 114 14.30 -11.04 1.75
C ASP A 114 13.70 -12.43 1.56
N VAL A 115 13.54 -12.81 0.30
CA VAL A 115 13.14 -14.18 -0.06
C VAL A 115 14.36 -15.08 0.04
N SER A 116 14.53 -15.74 1.18
CA SER A 116 15.43 -16.88 1.26
C SER A 116 14.89 -17.99 0.35
N PRO A 117 15.70 -18.65 -0.48
CA PRO A 117 15.25 -19.78 -1.31
C PRO A 117 14.73 -20.98 -0.51
N HIS A 118 14.92 -20.98 0.82
CA HIS A 118 14.43 -22.02 1.73
C HIS A 118 13.18 -21.61 2.51
N SER A 119 12.76 -20.35 2.44
CA SER A 119 11.48 -19.95 3.06
C SER A 119 10.32 -20.40 2.18
N LYS A 120 9.19 -20.70 2.82
CA LYS A 120 7.90 -20.86 2.12
C LYS A 120 7.15 -19.55 2.32
N PRO A 121 7.18 -18.62 1.36
CA PRO A 121 6.39 -17.39 1.41
C PRO A 121 4.95 -17.70 1.83
N GLY A 122 4.40 -16.90 2.75
CA GLY A 122 3.04 -17.08 3.20
C GLY A 122 2.72 -18.42 3.85
N GLY A 123 3.71 -19.10 4.46
CA GLY A 123 3.50 -20.40 5.10
C GLY A 123 3.12 -21.53 4.13
N GLY A 124 3.31 -21.33 2.82
CA GLY A 124 2.93 -22.28 1.77
C GLY A 124 1.48 -22.13 1.26
N TYR A 125 0.74 -21.13 1.74
CA TYR A 125 -0.55 -20.77 1.16
C TYR A 125 -0.36 -20.00 -0.15
N CYS A 126 -1.26 -20.20 -1.11
CA CYS A 126 -1.26 -19.44 -2.36
C CYS A 126 -2.69 -19.17 -2.82
N ASN A 127 -2.87 -18.03 -3.48
CA ASN A 127 -4.10 -17.66 -4.15
C ASN A 127 -3.90 -17.82 -5.68
N ARG A 128 -4.76 -18.63 -6.29
CA ARG A 128 -4.72 -18.94 -7.74
C ARG A 128 -5.71 -18.10 -8.56
N ALA A 129 -6.52 -17.28 -7.92
CA ALA A 129 -7.47 -16.39 -8.58
C ALA A 129 -6.81 -15.06 -8.99
N LEU A 130 -5.82 -14.59 -8.23
CA LEU A 130 -5.18 -13.30 -8.45
C LEU A 130 -4.35 -13.33 -9.73
N TRP A 131 -4.67 -12.40 -10.63
CA TRP A 131 -4.01 -12.30 -11.93
C TRP A 131 -3.41 -10.91 -12.20
N ALA A 132 -3.84 -9.88 -11.45
CA ALA A 132 -3.32 -8.53 -11.52
C ALA A 132 -3.01 -7.95 -10.14
N ILE A 133 -1.84 -7.34 -10.02
CA ILE A 133 -1.46 -6.50 -8.89
C ILE A 133 -1.01 -5.13 -9.39
N GLU A 134 -1.43 -4.09 -8.68
CA GLU A 134 -0.94 -2.74 -8.85
C GLU A 134 -0.35 -2.24 -7.54
N PHE A 135 0.88 -1.77 -7.58
CA PHE A 135 1.49 -1.05 -6.46
C PHE A 135 1.03 0.40 -6.52
N GLY A 136 0.66 0.98 -5.38
CA GLY A 136 0.23 2.39 -5.30
C GLY A 136 1.40 3.35 -5.48
N GLN A 137 1.54 4.38 -4.64
CA GLN A 137 2.62 5.37 -4.72
C GLN A 137 3.94 4.91 -4.06
N SER A 138 3.98 3.73 -3.42
CA SER A 138 5.21 3.23 -2.80
C SER A 138 6.29 2.90 -3.84
N ARG A 139 7.51 3.39 -3.59
CA ARG A 139 8.66 3.06 -4.45
C ARG A 139 9.05 1.60 -4.21
N ALA A 140 9.23 0.85 -5.29
CA ALA A 140 9.81 -0.49 -5.22
C ALA A 140 11.32 -0.36 -4.95
N GLU A 141 11.72 -0.38 -3.68
CA GLU A 141 13.12 -0.18 -3.26
C GLU A 141 13.92 -1.49 -3.13
N GLY A 142 13.23 -2.64 -3.10
CA GLY A 142 13.86 -3.95 -3.00
C GLY A 142 14.38 -4.51 -4.33
N ASN A 143 15.04 -5.68 -4.26
CA ASN A 143 15.50 -6.40 -5.46
C ASN A 143 14.29 -6.91 -6.28
N PRO A 144 14.11 -6.47 -7.55
CA PRO A 144 12.94 -6.85 -8.35
C PRO A 144 12.77 -8.35 -8.55
N ALA A 145 13.87 -9.11 -8.65
CA ALA A 145 13.81 -10.56 -8.80
C ALA A 145 13.34 -11.25 -7.52
N LYS A 146 13.75 -10.75 -6.34
CA LYS A 146 13.25 -11.27 -5.05
C LYS A 146 11.77 -10.95 -4.87
N ILE A 147 11.36 -9.71 -5.17
CA ILE A 147 9.95 -9.29 -5.10
C ILE A 147 9.10 -10.17 -6.02
N ALA A 148 9.50 -10.33 -7.29
CA ALA A 148 8.78 -11.18 -8.23
C ALA A 148 8.71 -12.64 -7.75
N ALA A 149 9.82 -13.21 -7.27
CA ALA A 149 9.84 -14.57 -6.75
C ALA A 149 8.86 -14.76 -5.57
N PHE A 150 8.77 -13.77 -4.67
CA PHE A 150 7.79 -13.78 -3.59
C PHE A 150 6.36 -13.78 -4.14
N LEU A 151 6.04 -12.82 -5.02
CA LEU A 151 4.71 -12.65 -5.58
C LEU A 151 4.26 -13.90 -6.34
N PHE A 152 5.13 -14.52 -7.14
CA PHE A 152 4.79 -15.76 -7.85
C PHE A 152 4.61 -16.96 -6.93
N ALA A 153 5.25 -16.97 -5.76
CA ALA A 153 5.05 -18.04 -4.77
C ALA A 153 3.64 -17.97 -4.15
N ILE A 154 3.16 -16.77 -3.80
CA ILE A 154 1.83 -16.60 -3.18
C ILE A 154 0.70 -16.38 -4.20
N PHE A 155 1.00 -15.90 -5.41
CA PHE A 155 0.07 -15.63 -6.51
C PHE A 155 0.55 -16.29 -7.82
N PRO A 156 0.52 -17.63 -7.94
CA PRO A 156 1.09 -18.35 -9.07
C PRO A 156 0.45 -18.06 -10.44
N ASN A 157 -0.73 -17.45 -10.47
CA ASN A 157 -1.43 -17.06 -11.70
C ASN A 157 -1.32 -15.57 -12.02
N LEU A 158 -0.46 -14.84 -11.31
CA LEU A 158 -0.17 -13.44 -11.56
C LEU A 158 0.39 -13.25 -12.99
N ARG A 159 -0.20 -12.32 -13.73
CA ARG A 159 0.16 -12.04 -15.13
C ARG A 159 0.42 -10.56 -15.38
N TRP A 160 -0.14 -9.70 -14.53
CA TRP A 160 -0.06 -8.25 -14.68
C TRP A 160 0.48 -7.64 -13.40
N ILE A 161 1.56 -6.88 -13.52
CA ILE A 161 2.17 -6.09 -12.45
C ILE A 161 2.32 -4.68 -12.98
N ALA A 162 1.72 -3.70 -12.31
CA ALA A 162 1.82 -2.30 -12.67
C ALA A 162 2.00 -1.43 -11.43
N HIS A 163 2.22 -0.14 -11.68
CA HIS A 163 2.20 0.91 -10.67
C HIS A 163 1.01 1.81 -11.00
N THR A 164 0.15 2.10 -10.02
CA THR A 164 -0.98 2.99 -10.22
C THR A 164 -0.43 4.40 -10.45
N ARG A 165 -0.73 4.98 -11.61
CA ARG A 165 -0.47 6.41 -11.85
C ARG A 165 -1.63 7.19 -11.25
N ALA A 166 -1.35 8.11 -10.34
CA ALA A 166 -2.36 9.05 -9.88
C ALA A 166 -2.83 9.87 -11.09
N GLY A 167 -4.12 9.76 -11.47
CA GLY A 167 -4.76 10.71 -12.40
C GLY A 167 -5.45 10.17 -13.66
N GLU A 168 -5.66 8.87 -13.87
CA GLU A 168 -6.40 8.38 -15.04
C GLU A 168 -7.56 7.44 -14.67
N THR A 169 -8.73 8.01 -14.35
CA THR A 169 -10.06 7.42 -14.63
C THR A 169 -11.04 8.49 -15.06
#